data_AF-A0A7V6ISG2-F1
#
_entry.id   AF-A0A7V6ISG2-F1
#
_cell.length_a   1.000
_cell.length_b   1.000
_cell.length_c   1.000
_cell.angle_alpha   90.00
_cell.angle_beta   90.00
_cell.angle_gamma   90.00
#
_symmetry.space_group_name_H-M   'P 1'
#
loop_
_entity.id
_entity.type
_entity.pdbx_description
1 polymer ?
#
loop_
_entity_poly.entity_id
_entity_poly.type
_entity_poly.pdbx_seq_one_letter_code
_entity_poly.pdbx_strand_id
1 'polypeptide(L)'
;MKKIFTLIILIVSITIISGCVTDPNTYYFNYEELSSKVISIELINYENSNPRIINVKESSISNIDFQKMEVLEILPSQNIDSFISKLSKITFHESNKSAEAPIGKGIKLNYKNGNFIIISCTITKERAYSFVAEFDGEGNFVKHIAKFADRPKFEKLIEEYFELY
;
A
#
# COMPACT_ATOMS: atom_id res chain seq x y z
N MET A 1 -10.83 -42.81 34.92
CA MET A 1 -10.10 -41.53 35.05
C MET A 1 -9.01 -41.34 33.99
N LYS A 2 -8.06 -42.28 33.78
CA LYS A 2 -7.02 -42.16 32.74
C LYS A 2 -7.55 -41.90 31.32
N LYS A 3 -8.61 -42.62 30.89
CA LYS A 3 -9.22 -42.46 29.55
C LYS A 3 -9.86 -41.08 29.31
N ILE A 4 -10.37 -40.43 30.36
CA ILE A 4 -10.97 -39.08 30.28
C ILE A 4 -9.85 -38.03 30.20
N PHE A 5 -8.78 -38.20 30.98
CA PHE A 5 -7.60 -37.33 30.91
C PHE A 5 -6.92 -37.37 29.53
N THR A 6 -6.80 -38.54 28.91
CA THR A 6 -6.25 -38.67 27.55
C THR A 6 -7.13 -37.97 26.50
N LEU A 7 -8.45 -38.04 26.65
CA LEU A 7 -9.40 -37.39 25.73
C LEU A 7 -9.35 -35.86 25.85
N ILE A 8 -9.21 -35.32 27.06
CA ILE A 8 -9.07 -33.87 27.29
C ILE A 8 -7.76 -33.35 26.69
N ILE A 9 -6.64 -34.08 26.87
CA ILE A 9 -5.36 -33.71 26.26
C ILE A 9 -5.45 -33.70 24.73
N LEU A 10 -6.15 -34.68 24.13
CA LEU A 10 -6.34 -34.75 22.67
C LEU A 10 -7.18 -33.57 22.14
N ILE A 11 -8.26 -33.19 22.84
CA ILE A 11 -9.11 -32.04 22.45
C ILE A 11 -8.34 -30.72 22.56
N VAL A 12 -7.56 -30.53 23.63
CA VAL A 12 -6.71 -29.34 23.80
C VAL A 12 -5.62 -29.27 22.71
N SER A 13 -5.04 -30.42 22.34
CA SER A 13 -4.05 -30.50 21.25
C SER A 13 -4.62 -30.05 19.92
N ILE A 14 -5.88 -30.40 19.61
CA ILE A 14 -6.57 -30.04 18.36
C ILE A 14 -6.90 -28.54 18.32
N THR A 15 -7.18 -27.92 19.47
CA THR A 15 -7.43 -26.46 19.55
C THR A 15 -6.17 -25.61 19.41
N ILE A 16 -4.98 -26.16 19.72
CA ILE A 16 -3.70 -25.42 19.59
C ILE A 16 -3.22 -25.40 18.13
N ILE A 17 -3.64 -26.37 17.30
CA ILE A 17 -3.18 -26.51 15.90
C ILE A 17 -4.12 -25.80 14.91
N SER A 18 -5.32 -25.37 15.35
CA SER A 18 -6.31 -24.69 14.48
C SER A 18 -6.10 -23.18 14.33
N GLY A 19 -5.02 -22.63 14.91
CA GLY A 19 -4.60 -21.24 14.72
C GLY A 19 -3.78 -21.02 13.45
N CYS A 20 -4.15 -21.60 12.30
CA CYS A 20 -3.55 -21.22 11.02
C CYS A 20 -4.09 -19.84 10.60
N VAL A 21 -3.60 -18.78 11.24
CA VAL A 21 -3.63 -17.45 10.63
C VAL A 21 -2.67 -17.55 9.45
N THR A 22 -3.22 -17.70 8.24
CA THR A 22 -2.39 -17.66 7.04
C THR A 22 -1.93 -16.22 6.89
N ASP A 23 -0.65 -15.96 7.13
CA ASP A 23 -0.07 -14.65 6.88
C ASP A 23 -0.33 -14.27 5.41
N PRO A 24 -0.76 -13.03 5.14
CA PRO A 24 -1.01 -12.60 3.77
C PRO A 24 0.27 -12.72 2.95
N ASN A 25 0.13 -13.15 1.69
CA ASN A 25 1.24 -13.24 0.76
C ASN A 25 2.02 -11.91 0.72
N THR A 26 3.33 -12.02 0.56
CA THR A 26 4.20 -10.85 0.48
C THR A 26 4.23 -10.32 -0.95
N TYR A 27 4.13 -9.01 -1.09
CA TYR A 27 4.27 -8.29 -2.36
C TYR A 27 5.51 -7.40 -2.35
N TYR A 28 6.23 -7.40 -3.46
CA TYR A 28 7.30 -6.46 -3.79
C TYR A 28 7.04 -5.87 -5.16
N PHE A 29 7.33 -4.59 -5.34
CA PHE A 29 7.36 -4.02 -6.68
C PHE A 29 8.51 -4.63 -7.49
N ASN A 30 8.25 -4.95 -8.76
CA ASN A 30 9.29 -5.39 -9.67
C ASN A 30 10.08 -4.17 -10.17
N TYR A 31 11.38 -4.14 -9.86
CA TYR A 31 12.28 -3.03 -10.21
C TYR A 31 12.35 -2.77 -11.72
N GLU A 32 12.60 -3.82 -12.52
CA GLU A 32 12.75 -3.69 -13.98
C GLU A 32 11.43 -3.21 -14.63
N GLU A 33 10.30 -3.73 -14.12
CA GLU A 33 8.98 -3.32 -14.58
C GLU A 33 8.70 -1.84 -14.23
N LEU A 34 8.96 -1.42 -13.00
CA LEU A 34 8.76 -0.01 -12.61
C LEU A 34 9.73 0.92 -13.34
N SER A 35 11.02 0.61 -13.39
CA SER A 35 12.05 1.46 -14.01
C SER A 35 11.80 1.63 -15.52
N SER A 36 11.27 0.60 -16.19
CA SER A 36 10.88 0.73 -17.60
C SER A 36 9.61 1.55 -17.85
N LYS A 37 8.70 1.66 -16.87
CA LYS A 37 7.38 2.31 -17.01
C LYS A 37 7.29 3.73 -16.44
N VAL A 38 7.96 4.01 -15.32
CA VAL A 38 7.86 5.29 -14.59
C VAL A 38 8.62 6.39 -15.33
N ILE A 39 8.01 7.58 -15.42
CA ILE A 39 8.60 8.79 -16.02
C ILE A 39 8.74 9.96 -15.04
N SER A 40 7.92 10.00 -13.99
CA SER A 40 8.04 10.97 -12.91
C SER A 40 7.49 10.40 -11.62
N ILE A 41 8.01 10.90 -10.51
CA ILE A 41 7.57 10.57 -9.15
C ILE A 41 7.25 11.89 -8.46
N GLU A 42 6.03 11.99 -7.95
CA GLU A 42 5.52 13.18 -7.28
C GLU A 42 5.28 12.85 -5.81
N LEU A 43 5.73 13.71 -4.90
CA LEU A 43 5.18 13.78 -3.55
C LEU A 43 3.85 14.52 -3.65
N ILE A 44 2.78 13.88 -3.16
CA ILE A 44 1.43 14.43 -3.16
C ILE A 44 0.88 14.49 -1.74
N ASN A 45 -0.08 15.37 -1.52
CA ASN A 45 -0.98 15.34 -0.38
C ASN A 45 -2.42 15.18 -0.88
N TYR A 46 -3.16 14.21 -0.34
CA TYR A 46 -4.54 13.96 -0.73
C TYR A 46 -5.50 14.22 0.43
N GLU A 47 -6.45 15.14 0.23
CA GLU A 47 -7.43 15.49 1.25
C GLU A 47 -8.53 14.41 1.33
N ASN A 48 -8.57 13.70 2.45
CA ASN A 48 -9.64 12.76 2.78
C ASN A 48 -9.97 12.83 4.26
N SER A 49 -10.97 13.65 4.60
CA SER A 49 -11.32 13.98 5.98
C SER A 49 -12.09 12.87 6.72
N ASN A 50 -12.69 11.92 5.99
CA ASN A 50 -13.43 10.80 6.58
C ASN A 50 -13.02 9.46 5.95
N PRO A 51 -11.75 9.04 6.15
CA PRO A 51 -11.23 7.85 5.50
C PRO A 51 -11.90 6.59 6.04
N ARG A 52 -12.16 5.63 5.16
CA ARG A 52 -12.71 4.31 5.52
C ARG A 52 -11.77 3.22 5.06
N ILE A 53 -11.70 2.16 5.85
CA ILE A 53 -11.10 0.91 5.40
C ILE A 53 -12.20 0.03 4.86
N ILE A 54 -12.00 -0.46 3.64
CA ILE A 54 -12.94 -1.30 2.92
C ILE A 54 -12.31 -2.67 2.65
N ASN A 55 -13.17 -3.65 2.37
CA ASN A 55 -12.72 -4.87 1.70
C ASN A 55 -12.81 -4.63 0.19
N VAL A 56 -11.68 -4.69 -0.49
CA VAL A 56 -11.54 -4.43 -1.92
C VAL A 56 -12.34 -5.46 -2.72
N LYS A 57 -13.27 -4.95 -3.53
CA LYS A 57 -13.95 -5.60 -4.65
C LYS A 57 -13.79 -4.66 -5.85
N GLU A 58 -14.00 -5.15 -7.07
CA GLU A 58 -13.77 -4.37 -8.31
C GLU A 58 -14.40 -2.96 -8.30
N SER A 59 -15.52 -2.76 -7.60
CA SER A 59 -16.25 -1.48 -7.55
C SER A 59 -16.10 -0.68 -6.24
N SER A 60 -15.19 -1.06 -5.34
CA SER A 60 -15.20 -0.50 -3.97
C SER A 60 -14.20 0.63 -3.74
N ILE A 61 -13.14 0.73 -4.55
CA ILE A 61 -12.18 1.84 -4.47
C ILE A 61 -12.73 3.01 -5.30
N SER A 62 -12.66 4.21 -4.74
CA SER A 62 -13.13 5.41 -5.44
C SER A 62 -12.14 5.82 -6.54
N ASN A 63 -12.67 6.38 -7.63
CA ASN A 63 -11.86 7.12 -8.59
C ASN A 63 -11.15 8.30 -7.90
N ILE A 64 -10.04 8.73 -8.47
CA ILE A 64 -9.27 9.88 -7.97
C ILE A 64 -9.99 11.17 -8.33
N ASP A 65 -10.20 11.99 -7.31
CA ASP A 65 -10.64 13.36 -7.45
C ASP A 65 -9.40 14.26 -7.39
N PHE A 66 -8.94 14.72 -8.56
CA PHE A 66 -7.75 15.56 -8.65
C PHE A 66 -7.91 16.91 -7.93
N GLN A 67 -9.13 17.37 -7.64
CA GLN A 67 -9.33 18.60 -6.85
C GLN A 67 -8.90 18.44 -5.39
N LYS A 68 -8.83 17.19 -4.90
CA LYS A 68 -8.36 16.85 -3.55
C LYS A 68 -6.87 16.54 -3.50
N MET A 69 -6.18 16.56 -4.65
CA MET A 69 -4.78 16.21 -4.75
C MET A 69 -3.94 17.46 -4.97
N GLU A 70 -2.98 17.67 -4.07
CA GLU A 70 -1.94 18.68 -4.19
C GLU A 70 -0.61 18.00 -4.52
N VAL A 71 0.08 18.46 -5.56
CA VAL A 71 1.46 18.05 -5.84
C VAL A 71 2.38 18.98 -5.05
N LEU A 72 3.11 18.42 -4.08
CA LEU A 72 4.01 19.16 -3.20
C LEU A 72 5.40 19.31 -3.82
N GLU A 73 5.93 18.22 -4.36
CA GLU A 73 7.30 18.17 -4.87
C GLU A 73 7.42 17.13 -6.00
N ILE A 74 8.29 17.38 -6.97
CA ILE A 74 8.57 16.43 -8.06
C ILE A 74 10.01 15.96 -7.91
N LEU A 75 10.19 14.64 -7.88
CA LEU A 75 11.51 14.05 -7.75
C LEU A 75 12.37 14.37 -8.98
N PRO A 76 13.61 14.87 -8.81
CA PRO A 76 14.52 15.08 -9.93
C PRO A 76 14.76 13.79 -10.71
N SER A 77 14.77 13.87 -12.04
CA SER A 77 14.82 12.69 -12.92
C SER A 77 16.02 11.78 -12.69
N GLN A 78 17.17 12.36 -12.31
CA GLN A 78 18.39 11.62 -11.98
C GLN A 78 18.25 10.72 -10.74
N ASN A 79 17.26 10.98 -9.88
CA ASN A 79 17.03 10.23 -8.65
C ASN A 79 15.97 9.12 -8.79
N ILE A 80 15.22 9.10 -9.91
CA ILE A 80 14.09 8.16 -10.13
C ILE A 80 14.53 6.70 -10.02
N ASP A 81 15.60 6.32 -10.71
CA ASP A 81 16.08 4.92 -10.73
C ASP A 81 16.50 4.44 -9.33
N SER A 82 17.24 5.29 -8.62
CA SER A 82 17.67 5.03 -7.24
C SER A 82 16.47 4.89 -6.28
N PHE A 83 15.47 5.76 -6.43
CA PHE A 83 14.22 5.69 -5.67
C PHE A 83 13.48 4.38 -5.94
N ILE A 84 13.28 4.01 -7.22
CA ILE A 84 12.58 2.77 -7.61
C ILE A 84 13.32 1.53 -7.09
N SER A 85 14.65 1.52 -7.13
CA SER A 85 15.48 0.44 -6.57
C SER A 85 15.22 0.22 -5.08
N LYS A 86 15.07 1.30 -4.31
CA LYS A 86 14.77 1.22 -2.87
C LYS A 86 13.30 0.89 -2.61
N LEU A 87 12.38 1.47 -3.37
CA LEU A 87 10.94 1.16 -3.29
C LEU A 87 10.69 -0.34 -3.54
N SER A 88 11.38 -0.93 -4.51
CA SER A 88 11.26 -2.35 -4.86
C SER A 88 11.72 -3.30 -3.74
N LYS A 89 12.40 -2.80 -2.72
CA LYS A 89 12.84 -3.56 -1.53
C LYS A 89 11.87 -3.40 -0.34
N ILE A 90 10.87 -2.54 -0.46
CA ILE A 90 9.86 -2.33 0.59
C ILE A 90 8.84 -3.46 0.51
N THR A 91 8.56 -4.03 1.68
CA THR A 91 7.62 -5.15 1.82
C THR A 91 6.19 -4.63 1.92
N PHE A 92 5.31 -5.21 1.12
CA PHE A 92 3.86 -5.07 1.19
C PHE A 92 3.21 -6.44 1.38
N HIS A 93 1.91 -6.44 1.66
CA HIS A 93 1.08 -7.64 1.75
C HIS A 93 0.00 -7.60 0.67
N GLU A 94 -0.16 -8.70 -0.06
CA GLU A 94 -1.35 -8.94 -0.86
C GLU A 94 -2.55 -9.02 0.09
N SER A 95 -3.45 -8.04 0.00
CA SER A 95 -4.57 -7.95 0.90
C SER A 95 -5.76 -7.36 0.18
N ASN A 96 -6.94 -7.88 0.46
CA ASN A 96 -8.19 -7.27 0.03
C ASN A 96 -8.67 -6.22 1.03
N LYS A 97 -7.80 -5.66 1.90
CA LYS A 97 -8.15 -4.57 2.82
C LYS A 97 -7.32 -3.34 2.50
N SER A 98 -8.00 -2.23 2.21
CA SER A 98 -7.37 -0.96 1.83
C SER A 98 -8.18 0.22 2.35
N ALA A 99 -7.57 1.41 2.39
CA ALA A 99 -8.35 2.63 2.45
C ALA A 99 -9.19 2.77 1.16
N GLU A 100 -10.36 3.42 1.23
CA GLU A 100 -11.23 3.60 0.05
C GLU A 100 -10.68 4.59 -0.99
N ALA A 101 -9.78 5.46 -0.56
CA ALA A 101 -9.07 6.46 -1.34
C ALA A 101 -7.74 6.79 -0.62
N PRO A 102 -6.79 7.46 -1.29
CA PRO A 102 -5.59 7.98 -0.64
C PRO A 102 -5.94 8.93 0.52
N ILE A 103 -4.99 9.12 1.44
CA ILE A 103 -5.12 10.07 2.53
C ILE A 103 -3.75 10.61 2.90
N GLY A 104 -3.66 11.93 3.05
CA GLY A 104 -2.46 12.62 3.51
C GLY A 104 -1.33 12.54 2.49
N LYS A 105 -0.09 12.62 2.99
CA LYS A 105 1.11 12.56 2.15
C LYS A 105 1.35 11.15 1.60
N GLY A 106 1.77 11.09 0.35
CA GLY A 106 2.14 9.86 -0.34
C GLY A 106 2.86 10.14 -1.64
N ILE A 107 3.17 9.10 -2.40
CA ILE A 107 3.81 9.26 -3.71
C ILE A 107 2.86 8.87 -4.83
N LYS A 108 2.98 9.57 -5.96
CA LYS A 108 2.35 9.25 -7.24
C LYS A 108 3.43 8.91 -8.26
N LEU A 109 3.42 7.66 -8.74
CA LEU A 109 4.32 7.16 -9.78
C LEU A 109 3.61 7.29 -11.13
N ASN A 110 4.04 8.22 -11.98
CA ASN A 110 3.43 8.42 -13.29
C ASN A 110 4.10 7.52 -14.34
N TYR A 111 3.28 6.80 -15.12
CA TYR A 111 3.75 5.89 -16.15
C TYR A 111 3.73 6.53 -17.55
N LYS A 112 4.56 5.99 -18.45
CA LYS A 112 4.64 6.39 -19.88
C LYS A 112 3.30 6.31 -20.61
N ASN A 113 2.42 5.40 -20.21
CA ASN A 113 1.11 5.19 -20.84
C ASN A 113 0.01 6.12 -20.28
N GLY A 114 0.34 7.03 -19.36
CA GLY A 114 -0.62 7.93 -18.71
C GLY A 114 -1.26 7.36 -17.45
N ASN A 115 -1.13 6.06 -17.18
CA ASN A 115 -1.54 5.48 -15.89
C ASN A 115 -0.64 5.99 -14.77
N PHE A 116 -1.08 5.82 -13.53
CA PHE A 116 -0.25 6.08 -12.37
C PHE A 116 -0.58 5.17 -11.19
N ILE A 117 0.38 5.01 -10.28
CA ILE A 117 0.17 4.39 -8.98
C ILE A 117 0.17 5.46 -7.91
N ILE A 118 -0.75 5.37 -6.94
CA ILE A 118 -0.64 6.11 -5.68
C ILE A 118 -0.28 5.14 -4.56
N ILE A 119 0.73 5.52 -3.77
CA ILE A 119 1.18 4.80 -2.58
C ILE A 119 1.13 5.76 -1.39
N SER A 120 0.26 5.50 -0.41
CA SER A 120 0.13 6.33 0.80
C SER A 120 -0.24 5.51 2.03
N CYS A 121 0.17 5.97 3.20
CA CYS A 121 -0.18 5.33 4.47
C CYS A 121 -0.21 6.34 5.62
N THR A 122 -1.39 6.88 5.89
CA THR A 122 -1.57 7.83 6.99
C THR A 122 -2.08 7.12 8.25
N ILE A 123 -1.50 7.45 9.41
CA ILE A 123 -2.00 7.01 10.71
C ILE A 123 -2.85 8.12 11.32
N THR A 124 -4.12 7.84 11.59
CA THR A 124 -5.00 8.75 12.35
C THR A 124 -5.65 8.00 13.50
N LYS A 125 -5.67 8.57 14.71
CA LYS A 125 -6.36 8.00 15.89
C LYS A 125 -6.12 6.48 16.05
N GLU A 126 -4.85 6.08 15.99
CA GLU A 126 -4.37 4.69 16.11
C GLU A 126 -4.66 3.75 14.94
N ARG A 127 -5.25 4.23 13.83
CA ARG A 127 -5.55 3.41 12.65
C ARG A 127 -4.69 3.82 11.45
N ALA A 128 -4.03 2.84 10.85
CA ALA A 128 -3.28 3.01 9.60
C ALA A 128 -4.19 2.83 8.38
N TYR A 129 -4.25 3.84 7.53
CA TYR A 129 -4.97 3.86 6.26
C TYR A 129 -3.97 3.65 5.13
N SER A 130 -3.63 2.39 4.91
CA SER A 130 -2.78 1.97 3.81
C SER A 130 -3.53 2.00 2.49
N PHE A 131 -2.90 2.51 1.45
CA PHE A 131 -3.44 2.61 0.11
C PHE A 131 -2.34 2.41 -0.94
N VAL A 132 -2.50 1.40 -1.80
CA VAL A 132 -1.61 1.13 -2.95
C VAL A 132 -2.48 0.68 -4.12
N ALA A 133 -2.69 1.54 -5.11
CA ALA A 133 -3.56 1.26 -6.25
C ALA A 133 -3.08 1.94 -7.53
N GLU A 134 -3.41 1.34 -8.67
CA GLU A 134 -3.21 1.87 -10.01
C GLU A 134 -4.50 2.50 -10.55
N PHE A 135 -4.33 3.59 -11.29
CA PHE A 135 -5.38 4.34 -11.97
C PHE A 135 -4.96 4.64 -13.41
N ASP A 136 -5.95 4.87 -14.27
CA ASP A 136 -5.69 5.42 -15.60
C ASP A 136 -5.45 6.93 -15.56
N GLY A 137 -5.12 7.54 -16.70
CA GLY A 137 -4.85 8.97 -16.79
C GLY A 137 -6.04 9.88 -16.47
N GLU A 138 -7.26 9.35 -16.46
CA GLU A 138 -8.49 10.07 -16.07
C GLU A 138 -8.80 9.93 -14.58
N GLY A 139 -8.00 9.14 -13.85
CA GLY A 139 -8.20 8.86 -12.43
C GLY A 139 -9.20 7.74 -12.17
N ASN A 140 -9.61 6.97 -13.19
CA ASN A 140 -10.45 5.79 -12.97
C ASN A 140 -9.65 4.66 -12.33
N PHE A 141 -10.26 3.97 -11.37
CA PHE A 141 -9.62 2.84 -10.70
C PHE A 141 -9.32 1.70 -11.70
N VAL A 142 -8.06 1.26 -11.74
CA VAL A 142 -7.63 0.12 -12.57
C VAL A 142 -7.50 -1.14 -11.71
N LYS A 143 -6.68 -1.08 -10.65
CA LYS A 143 -6.52 -2.22 -9.73
C LYS A 143 -5.99 -1.80 -8.38
N HIS A 144 -6.35 -2.58 -7.37
CA HIS A 144 -5.69 -2.56 -6.08
C HIS A 144 -4.43 -3.43 -6.16
N ILE A 145 -3.33 -2.96 -5.55
CA ILE A 145 -2.04 -3.65 -5.63
C ILE A 145 -1.77 -4.37 -4.31
N ALA A 146 -1.68 -3.64 -3.21
CA ALA A 146 -1.26 -4.21 -1.94
C ALA A 146 -1.60 -3.30 -0.74
N LYS A 147 -1.30 -3.80 0.46
CA LYS A 147 -1.32 -3.05 1.71
C LYS A 147 0.10 -2.99 2.29
N PHE A 148 0.47 -1.92 2.99
CA PHE A 148 1.75 -1.83 3.70
C PHE A 148 1.99 -2.96 4.70
N ALA A 149 3.16 -3.59 4.60
CA ALA A 149 3.76 -4.43 5.64
C ALA A 149 4.83 -3.63 6.41
N ASP A 150 5.63 -2.83 5.70
CA ASP A 150 6.75 -2.05 6.25
C ASP A 150 6.61 -0.56 5.95
N ARG A 151 5.65 0.10 6.63
CA ARG A 151 5.46 1.55 6.54
C ARG A 151 6.72 2.35 6.94
N PRO A 152 7.43 2.03 8.03
CA PRO A 152 8.60 2.82 8.42
C PRO A 152 9.71 2.87 7.37
N LYS A 153 9.95 1.79 6.60
CA LYS A 153 10.91 1.85 5.48
C LYS A 153 10.45 2.78 4.36
N PHE A 154 9.15 2.84 4.11
CA PHE A 154 8.59 3.75 3.11
C PHE A 154 8.68 5.21 3.54
N GLU A 155 8.39 5.52 4.81
CA GLU A 155 8.57 6.88 5.34
C GLU A 155 10.02 7.34 5.19
N LYS A 156 10.99 6.50 5.59
CA LYS A 156 12.42 6.78 5.41
C LYS A 156 12.82 6.98 3.96
N LEU A 157 12.22 6.24 3.04
CA LEU A 157 12.45 6.42 1.61
C LEU A 157 11.95 7.78 1.14
N ILE A 158 10.78 8.23 1.60
CA ILE A 158 10.27 9.55 1.20
C ILE A 158 11.13 10.65 1.82
N GLU A 159 11.44 10.58 3.12
CA GLU A 159 12.30 11.53 3.85
C GLU A 159 13.69 11.68 3.21
N GLU A 160 14.22 10.62 2.60
CA GLU A 160 15.53 10.66 1.93
C GLU A 160 15.50 11.43 0.61
N TYR A 161 14.37 11.48 -0.09
CA TYR A 161 14.30 11.97 -1.48
C TYR A 161 13.44 13.22 -1.66
N PHE A 162 12.62 13.59 -0.68
CA PHE A 162 11.72 14.74 -0.74
C PHE A 162 11.89 15.64 0.49
N GLU A 163 12.16 16.92 0.26
CA GLU A 163 12.38 17.91 1.32
C GLU A 163 11.07 18.33 2.00
N LEU A 164 9.95 18.26 1.29
CA LEU A 164 8.64 18.72 1.76
C LEU A 164 7.80 17.63 2.46
N TYR A 165 8.38 16.47 2.75
CA TYR A 165 7.71 15.39 3.48
C TYR A 165 7.69 15.62 5.00
#